data_AF-A0A8H2JJB4-F1
#
_entry.id   AF-A0A8H2JJB4-F1
#
_cell.length_a   1.000
_cell.length_b   1.000
_cell.length_c   1.000
_cell.angle_alpha   90.00
_cell.angle_beta   90.00
_cell.angle_gamma   90.00
#
_symmetry.space_group_name_H-M   'P 1'
#
loop_
_entity.id
_entity.type
_entity.pdbx_description
1 polymer ?
#
loop_
_entity_poly.entity_id
_entity_poly.type
_entity_poly.pdbx_seq_one_letter_code
_entity_poly.pdbx_strand_id
1 'polypeptide(L)'
;MYDKDLTNKWHVEIEFFEDDVHTHASAHARLRDDTLTTTGDAYRNPKDPSAPLVGEEIAAARALIALGTDLLMAASANIEKSTQHPVHLYR
;
A
#
# COMPACT_ATOMS: atom_id res chain seq x y z
N MET A 1 -26.94 8.79 -13.30
CA MET A 1 -26.03 9.95 -13.30
C MET A 1 -25.39 9.99 -11.92
N TYR A 2 -24.15 9.54 -11.77
CA TYR A 2 -23.43 9.72 -10.50
C TYR A 2 -22.76 11.08 -10.56
N ASP A 3 -23.43 12.10 -10.02
CA ASP A 3 -22.81 13.35 -9.66
C ASP A 3 -22.21 13.16 -8.26
N LYS A 4 -21.06 12.48 -8.19
CA LYS A 4 -20.31 12.33 -6.94
C LYS A 4 -19.16 13.30 -6.99
N ASP A 5 -19.23 14.29 -6.11
CA ASP A 5 -18.14 15.20 -5.81
C ASP A 5 -16.84 14.40 -5.59
N LEU A 6 -15.87 14.63 -6.48
CA LEU A 6 -14.56 13.97 -6.48
C LEU A 6 -13.63 14.54 -5.41
N THR A 7 -14.13 15.36 -4.49
CA THR A 7 -13.37 15.93 -3.36
C THR A 7 -12.81 14.88 -2.40
N ASN A 8 -13.30 13.64 -2.42
CA ASN A 8 -12.76 12.53 -1.63
C ASN A 8 -11.70 11.71 -2.38
N LYS A 9 -10.72 12.38 -3.00
CA LYS A 9 -9.57 11.73 -3.64
C LYS A 9 -8.45 11.51 -2.63
N TRP A 10 -7.93 10.29 -2.55
CA TRP A 10 -6.70 9.98 -1.83
C TRP A 10 -5.57 9.77 -2.84
N HIS A 11 -4.37 10.19 -2.47
CA HIS A 11 -3.17 10.00 -3.29
C HIS A 11 -2.29 8.96 -2.62
N VAL A 12 -1.80 8.02 -3.43
CA VAL A 12 -0.77 7.07 -3.03
C VAL A 12 0.46 7.36 -3.86
N GLU A 13 1.55 7.71 -3.20
CA GLU A 13 2.86 7.90 -3.81
C GLU A 13 3.68 6.64 -3.55
N ILE A 14 4.38 6.14 -4.58
CA ILE A 14 5.27 4.98 -4.46
C ILE A 14 6.66 5.44 -4.85
N GLU A 15 7.59 5.29 -3.92
CA GLU A 15 9.01 5.59 -4.12
C GLU A 15 9.79 4.29 -4.19
N PHE A 16 10.78 4.24 -5.09
CA PHE A 16 11.63 3.07 -5.28
C PHE A 16 13.07 3.38 -4.89
N PHE A 17 13.69 2.40 -4.26
CA PHE A 17 15.13 2.33 -4.05
C PHE A 17 15.63 1.00 -4.60
N GLU A 18 16.56 1.02 -5.54
CA GLU A 18 17.03 -0.19 -6.23
C GLU A 18 18.56 -0.30 -6.19
N ASP A 19 19.04 -1.52 -5.97
CA ASP A 19 20.41 -1.95 -6.24
C ASP A 19 20.45 -3.11 -7.25
N ASP A 20 21.63 -3.67 -7.52
CA ASP A 20 21.82 -4.70 -8.55
C ASP A 20 20.93 -5.95 -8.40
N VAL A 21 20.46 -6.28 -7.20
CA VAL A 21 19.66 -7.51 -6.92
C VAL A 21 18.41 -7.27 -6.11
N HIS A 22 18.23 -6.08 -5.54
CA HIS A 22 17.14 -5.75 -4.63
C HIS A 22 16.42 -4.47 -5.07
N THR A 23 15.09 -4.56 -5.13
CA THR A 23 14.21 -3.40 -5.31
C THR A 23 13.35 -3.25 -4.06
N HIS A 24 13.39 -2.08 -3.46
CA HIS A 24 12.55 -1.67 -2.35
C HIS A 24 11.53 -0.64 -2.82
N ALA A 25 10.28 -0.78 -2.41
CA ALA A 25 9.21 0.17 -2.66
C ALA A 25 8.62 0.66 -1.33
N SER A 26 8.45 1.97 -1.18
CA SER A 26 7.70 2.59 -0.09
C SER A 26 6.43 3.22 -0.65
N ALA A 27 5.27 2.81 -0.16
CA ALA A 27 3.96 3.35 -0.53
C ALA A 27 3.44 4.27 0.58
N HIS A 28 3.20 5.54 0.23
CA HIS A 28 2.70 6.58 1.13
C HIS A 28 1.29 6.99 0.70
N ALA A 29 0.29 6.65 1.50
CA ALA A 29 -1.08 7.08 1.28
C ALA A 29 -1.40 8.29 2.15
N ARG A 30 -1.74 9.41 1.52
CA ARG A 30 -2.28 10.58 2.21
C ARG A 30 -3.81 10.51 2.22
N LEU A 31 -4.34 10.19 3.41
CA LEU A 31 -5.75 10.35 3.75
C LEU A 31 -5.96 11.79 4.24
N ARG A 32 -7.19 12.15 4.64
CA ARG A 32 -7.54 13.54 5.02
C ARG A 32 -6.56 14.14 6.03
N ASP A 33 -6.46 13.53 7.22
CA ASP A 33 -5.59 14.00 8.31
C ASP A 33 -4.52 12.96 8.70
N ASP A 34 -4.54 11.78 8.07
CA ASP A 34 -3.65 10.66 8.37
C ASP A 34 -2.78 10.29 7.17
N THR A 35 -1.57 9.83 7.46
CA THR A 35 -0.66 9.25 6.46
C THR A 35 -0.36 7.81 6.85
N LEU A 36 -0.59 6.88 5.91
CA LEU A 36 -0.16 5.49 6.06
C LEU A 36 1.04 5.25 5.18
N THR A 37 2.03 4.55 5.71
CA THR A 37 3.25 4.18 4.99
C THR A 37 3.47 2.69 5.12
N THR A 38 3.65 2.02 3.99
CA THR A 38 3.99 0.60 3.92
C THR A 38 5.14 0.38 2.97
N THR A 39 5.78 -0.79 3.07
CA THR A 39 6.91 -1.15 2.22
C THR A 39 6.70 -2.49 1.55
N GLY A 40 7.44 -2.72 0.47
CA GLY A 40 7.51 -3.99 -0.23
C GLY A 40 8.89 -4.17 -0.85
N ASP A 41 9.39 -5.39 -0.84
CA ASP A 41 10.71 -5.73 -1.38
C ASP A 41 10.58 -6.76 -2.50
N ALA A 42 11.48 -6.70 -3.48
CA ALA A 42 11.66 -7.71 -4.51
C ALA A 42 13.15 -8.04 -4.62
N TYR A 43 13.47 -9.33 -4.79
CA TYR A 43 14.84 -9.80 -4.93
C TYR A 43 14.95 -10.60 -6.22
N ARG A 44 15.92 -10.22 -7.06
CA ARG A 44 16.28 -10.96 -8.27
C ARG A 44 17.25 -12.07 -7.90
N ASN A 45 17.07 -13.26 -8.46
CA ASN A 45 18.11 -14.28 -8.38
C ASN A 45 19.36 -13.78 -9.13
N PRO A 46 20.58 -13.91 -8.58
CA PRO A 46 21.80 -13.50 -9.29
C PRO A 46 22.01 -14.20 -10.64
N LYS A 47 21.36 -15.34 -10.87
CA LYS A 47 21.40 -16.08 -12.14
C LYS A 47 20.39 -15.58 -13.18
N ASP A 48 19.41 -14.78 -12.77
CA ASP A 48 18.38 -14.27 -13.67
C ASP A 48 18.88 -13.00 -14.40
N PRO A 49 18.47 -12.76 -15.65
CA PRO A 49 18.77 -11.54 -16.36
C PRO A 49 18.29 -10.30 -15.61
N SER A 50 19.03 -9.19 -15.70
CA SER A 50 18.60 -7.92 -15.12
C SER A 50 17.26 -7.49 -15.74
N ALA A 51 16.26 -7.29 -14.88
CA ALA A 51 14.92 -6.82 -15.25
C ALA A 51 14.38 -5.86 -14.18
N PRO A 52 14.89 -4.62 -14.11
CA PRO A 52 14.54 -3.63 -13.07
C PRO A 52 13.03 -3.43 -12.92
N LEU A 53 12.32 -3.25 -14.05
CA LEU A 53 10.88 -3.03 -14.06
C LEU A 53 10.09 -4.15 -13.36
N VAL A 54 10.54 -5.41 -13.47
CA VAL A 54 9.88 -6.55 -12.81
C VAL A 54 10.06 -6.47 -11.29
N GLY A 55 11.24 -6.05 -10.83
CA GLY A 55 11.50 -5.79 -9.41
C GLY A 55 10.61 -4.68 -8.86
N GLU A 56 10.48 -3.57 -9.60
CA GLU A 56 9.60 -2.45 -9.26
C GLU A 56 8.13 -2.89 -9.17
N GLU A 57 7.63 -3.59 -10.18
CA GLU A 57 6.24 -4.09 -10.21
C GLU A 57 5.93 -4.99 -8.99
N ILE A 58 6.85 -5.91 -8.66
CA ILE A 58 6.68 -6.82 -7.53
C ILE A 58 6.76 -6.07 -6.20
N ALA A 59 7.74 -5.20 -6.03
CA ALA A 59 7.93 -4.41 -4.81
C ALA A 59 6.72 -3.49 -4.57
N ALA A 60 6.25 -2.80 -5.61
CA ALA A 60 5.06 -1.95 -5.57
C ALA A 60 3.80 -2.75 -5.22
N ALA A 61 3.58 -3.89 -5.86
CA ALA A 61 2.43 -4.74 -5.56
C ALA A 61 2.42 -5.18 -4.09
N ARG A 62 3.58 -5.56 -3.55
CA ARG A 62 3.72 -5.93 -2.13
C ARG A 62 3.43 -4.75 -1.20
N ALA A 63 3.98 -3.57 -1.48
CA ALA A 63 3.73 -2.36 -0.70
C ALA A 63 2.24 -1.99 -0.71
N LEU A 64 1.57 -2.07 -1.87
CA LEU A 64 0.14 -1.77 -2.02
C LEU A 64 -0.77 -2.81 -1.34
N ILE A 65 -0.40 -4.08 -1.35
CA ILE A 65 -1.14 -5.13 -0.61
C ILE A 65 -1.03 -4.88 0.90
N ALA A 66 0.15 -4.53 1.40
CA ALA A 66 0.34 -4.13 2.78
C ALA A 66 -0.51 -2.90 3.11
N LEU A 67 -0.50 -1.87 2.27
CA LEU A 67 -1.30 -0.66 2.45
C LEU A 67 -2.81 -0.98 2.51
N GLY A 68 -3.30 -1.83 1.61
CA GLY A 68 -4.69 -2.28 1.62
C GLY A 68 -5.06 -3.02 2.91
N THR A 69 -4.14 -3.82 3.45
CA THR A 69 -4.32 -4.52 4.72
C THR A 69 -4.40 -3.52 5.89
N ASP A 70 -3.50 -2.54 5.92
CA ASP A 70 -3.47 -1.50 6.96
C ASP A 70 -4.72 -0.61 6.93
N LEU A 71 -5.20 -0.27 5.74
CA LEU A 71 -6.46 0.46 5.57
C LEU A 71 -7.66 -0.31 6.14
N LEU A 72 -7.73 -1.63 5.93
CA LEU A 72 -8.78 -2.47 6.50
C LEU A 72 -8.66 -2.56 8.03
N MET A 73 -7.45 -2.66 8.58
CA MET A 73 -7.24 -2.65 10.02
C MET A 73 -7.64 -1.31 10.64
N ALA A 74 -7.24 -0.19 10.02
CA ALA A 74 -7.61 1.15 10.47
C ALA A 74 -9.14 1.37 10.41
N ALA A 75 -9.80 0.89 9.35
CA ALA A 75 -11.26 0.94 9.24
C ALA A 75 -11.94 0.12 10.35
N SER A 76 -11.45 -1.11 10.60
CA SER A 76 -11.96 -1.97 11.68
C SER A 76 -11.86 -1.26 13.04
N ALA A 77 -10.68 -0.72 13.37
CA ALA A 77 -10.45 0.01 14.61
C ALA A 77 -11.35 1.26 14.76
N ASN A 78 -11.61 1.98 13.66
CA ASN A 78 -12.51 3.13 13.67
C ASN A 78 -13.97 2.72 13.90
N ILE A 79 -14.40 1.59 13.33
CA ILE A 79 -15.74 1.04 13.58
C ILE A 79 -15.88 0.66 15.05
N GLU A 80 -14.92 -0.09 15.62
CA GLU A 80 -14.97 -0.51 17.03
C GLU A 80 -15.07 0.67 18.00
N LYS A 81 -14.29 1.74 17.74
CA LYS A 81 -14.36 2.99 18.52
C LYS A 81 -15.73 3.65 18.43
N SER A 82 -16.40 3.57 17.28
CA SER A 82 -17.70 4.19 17.05
C SER A 82 -18.88 3.34 17.56
N THR A 83 -18.76 2.01 17.57
CA THR A 83 -19.87 1.09 17.89
C THR A 83 -19.79 0.51 19.31
N GLN A 84 -18.66 0.66 20.01
CA GLN A 84 -18.36 -0.01 21.29
C GLN A 84 -18.49 -1.55 21.24
N HIS A 85 -18.43 -2.16 20.05
CA HIS A 85 -18.46 -3.62 19.85
C HIS A 85 -17.38 -4.02 18.83
N PRO A 86 -16.72 -5.19 18.99
CA PRO A 86 -15.66 -5.63 18.09
C PRO A 86 -16.19 -5.93 16.67
N VAL A 87 -15.46 -5.50 15.64
CA VAL A 87 -15.81 -5.73 14.22
C VAL A 87 -14.59 -6.26 13.45
N HIS A 88 -14.72 -7.46 12.89
CA HIS A 88 -13.72 -8.05 12.01
C HIS A 88 -14.10 -7.83 10.54
N LEU A 89 -13.27 -7.08 9.81
CA LEU A 89 -13.34 -7.03 8.35
C LEU A 89 -12.60 -8.26 7.79
N TYR A 90 -13.30 -9.07 6.99
CA TYR A 90 -12.71 -10.25 6.34
C TYR A 90 -11.90 -9.84 5.10
N ARG A 91 -10.81 -10.59 4.87
CA ARG A 91 -9.87 -10.49 3.75
C ARG A 91 -10.50 -10.94 2.43
#